data_AF-A0A1Y2HDY2-F1
#
_entry.id   AF-A0A1Y2HDY2-F1
#
_cell.length_a   1.000
_cell.length_b   1.000
_cell.length_c   1.000
_cell.angle_alpha   90.00
_cell.angle_beta   90.00
_cell.angle_gamma   90.00
#
_symmetry.space_group_name_H-M   'P 1'
#
loop_
_entity.id
_entity.type
_entity.pdbx_description
1 polymer ?
#
loop_
_entity_poly.entity_id
_entity_poly.type
_entity_poly.pdbx_seq_one_letter_code
_entity_poly.pdbx_strand_id
1 'polypeptide(L)'
;MHDTQIATTDECSGMIQGIMPPFAKKLAVIRDLDQMFLELGNILNHHIAAEPTRTVSLNTSQTNTAELVEDLESCADLVQSIRSDLSLIEFKVSIPFPDGLHDASVAVAIQCVIQPGYPSTAPIFQSFDVPSDAIPPPSTAPTDPTLAPLYCRIVSYCQSLSRFVPLWAELAHLARNARLLSTEFATTRPLAATWRSIDLGEYAHLELPLSVTDPRGSALLRDYVQIFGNETIAGPLRVKWQANVSTKWKSNVSVAENIKAVLERDLPLPPHGQDGLDVKANSDDDQVCAICYEDIGDISLAKIKCSCKQQYHLQCLESMYVRQMAMVVIGKRTGKCPLCNVPLPIPAS
;
A
#
# COMPACT_ATOMS: atom_id res chain seq x y z
N MET A 1 32.15 -15.08 3.60
CA MET A 1 31.54 -13.82 4.09
C MET A 1 32.30 -13.34 5.32
N HIS A 2 33.51 -12.81 5.15
CA HIS A 2 34.38 -12.55 6.32
C HIS A 2 34.18 -11.19 7.01
N ASP A 3 33.36 -10.29 6.43
CA ASP A 3 33.14 -8.94 6.97
C ASP A 3 31.67 -8.48 6.85
N THR A 4 30.70 -9.38 7.07
CA THR A 4 29.28 -9.00 7.01
C THR A 4 28.88 -8.21 8.26
N GLN A 5 28.54 -6.92 8.07
CA GLN A 5 27.93 -6.10 9.12
C GLN A 5 26.41 -6.15 9.01
N ILE A 6 25.75 -6.51 10.10
CA ILE A 6 24.29 -6.46 10.23
C ILE A 6 23.96 -5.28 11.14
N ALA A 7 23.50 -4.19 10.54
CA ALA A 7 23.00 -3.03 11.27
C ALA A 7 21.50 -3.21 11.55
N THR A 8 21.07 -2.73 12.71
CA THR A 8 19.69 -2.83 13.16
C THR A 8 19.24 -1.46 13.64
N THR A 9 17.94 -1.21 13.66
CA THR A 9 17.39 -0.04 14.37
C THR A 9 17.60 -0.21 15.88
N ASP A 10 17.63 0.90 16.62
CA ASP A 10 17.81 0.90 18.08
C ASP A 10 16.72 0.07 18.79
N GLU A 11 15.50 0.12 18.26
CA GLU A 11 14.33 -0.63 18.73
C GLU A 11 14.53 -2.15 18.69
N CYS A 12 15.26 -2.65 17.67
CA CYS A 12 15.48 -4.08 17.46
C CYS A 12 16.81 -4.57 18.08
N SER A 13 17.65 -3.67 18.60
CA SER A 13 18.98 -4.00 19.10
C SER A 13 18.95 -5.04 20.24
N GLY A 14 17.98 -4.93 21.15
CA GLY A 14 17.82 -5.85 22.27
C GLY A 14 17.39 -7.26 21.86
N MET A 15 16.46 -7.38 20.91
CA MET A 15 16.05 -8.68 20.35
C MET A 15 17.21 -9.34 19.62
N ILE A 16 17.94 -8.56 18.83
CA ILE A 16 18.98 -9.09 17.95
C ILE A 16 20.22 -9.50 18.75
N GLN A 17 20.54 -8.81 19.86
CA GLN A 17 21.64 -9.21 20.75
C GLN A 17 21.51 -10.65 21.27
N GLY A 18 20.29 -11.14 21.56
CA GLY A 18 20.05 -12.54 21.97
C GLY A 18 20.20 -13.54 20.83
N ILE A 19 19.91 -13.11 19.60
CA ILE A 19 19.89 -13.92 18.38
C ILE A 19 21.26 -14.00 17.70
N MET A 20 22.13 -13.01 17.89
CA MET A 20 23.41 -12.97 17.19
C MET A 20 24.37 -14.11 17.51
N PRO A 21 24.53 -14.56 18.76
CA PRO A 21 25.44 -15.66 19.06
C PRO A 21 25.12 -17.00 18.34
N PRO A 22 23.87 -17.49 18.30
CA PRO A 22 23.54 -18.68 17.51
C PRO A 22 23.63 -18.45 16.00
N PHE A 23 23.30 -17.25 15.50
CA PHE A 23 23.44 -16.93 14.09
C PHE A 23 24.90 -16.88 13.64
N ALA A 24 25.79 -16.27 14.43
CA ALA A 24 27.23 -16.21 14.17
C ALA A 24 27.87 -17.61 14.04
N LYS A 25 27.40 -18.59 14.83
CA LYS A 25 27.84 -19.99 14.70
C LYS A 25 27.43 -20.61 13.37
N LYS A 26 26.24 -20.28 12.85
CA LYS A 26 25.76 -20.78 11.56
C LYS A 26 26.41 -20.07 10.38
N LEU A 27 26.70 -18.78 10.50
CA LEU A 27 27.40 -17.97 9.48
C LEU A 27 28.75 -18.57 9.05
N ALA A 28 29.44 -19.31 9.93
CA ALA A 28 30.70 -19.98 9.60
C ALA A 28 30.57 -21.09 8.54
N VAL A 29 29.35 -21.60 8.30
CA VAL A 29 29.08 -22.73 7.38
C VAL A 29 28.29 -22.29 6.13
N ILE A 30 27.72 -21.08 6.16
CA ILE A 30 26.88 -20.53 5.10
C ILE A 30 27.75 -20.03 3.94
N ARG A 31 27.43 -20.44 2.71
CA ARG A 31 28.24 -20.17 1.51
C ARG A 31 27.70 -19.07 0.62
N ASP A 32 26.41 -18.74 0.74
CA ASP A 32 25.71 -17.75 -0.09
C ASP A 32 24.71 -16.91 0.74
N LEU A 33 24.22 -15.83 0.14
CA LEU A 33 23.32 -14.86 0.77
C LEU A 33 21.92 -15.42 1.02
N ASP A 34 21.42 -16.28 0.14
CA ASP A 34 20.07 -16.82 0.28
C ASP A 34 19.96 -17.75 1.49
N GLN A 35 20.98 -18.60 1.68
CA GLN A 35 21.10 -19.43 2.86
C GLN A 35 21.32 -18.60 4.13
N MET A 36 21.99 -17.45 4.04
CA MET A 36 22.12 -16.50 5.14
C MET A 36 20.76 -15.93 5.57
N PHE A 37 19.95 -15.45 4.63
CA PHE A 37 18.61 -14.91 4.93
C PHE A 37 17.65 -15.99 5.44
N LEU A 38 17.71 -17.19 4.87
CA LEU A 38 16.91 -18.33 5.31
C LEU A 38 17.23 -18.71 6.76
N GLU A 39 18.52 -18.81 7.11
CA GLU A 39 18.92 -19.13 8.48
C GLU A 39 18.61 -18.00 9.46
N LEU A 40 18.71 -16.74 9.05
CA LEU A 40 18.31 -15.61 9.88
C LEU A 40 16.81 -15.65 10.16
N GLY A 41 15.98 -15.90 9.14
CA GLY A 41 14.54 -16.08 9.27
C GLY A 41 14.17 -17.26 10.17
N ASN A 42 14.87 -18.39 10.03
CA ASN A 42 14.65 -19.56 10.89
C ASN A 42 14.97 -19.28 12.37
N ILE A 43 16.07 -18.56 12.65
CA ILE A 43 16.41 -18.22 14.04
C ILE A 43 15.44 -17.19 14.60
N LEU A 44 15.04 -16.19 13.83
CA LEU A 44 14.02 -15.22 14.24
C LEU A 44 12.69 -15.92 14.56
N ASN A 45 12.21 -16.79 13.67
CA ASN A 45 10.98 -17.55 13.87
C ASN A 45 11.08 -18.49 15.06
N HIS A 46 12.22 -19.16 15.25
CA HIS A 46 12.43 -20.01 16.42
C HIS A 46 12.49 -19.19 17.70
N HIS A 47 13.10 -18.01 17.70
CA HIS A 47 13.15 -17.15 18.87
C HIS A 47 11.78 -16.54 19.20
N ILE A 48 10.96 -16.23 18.19
CA ILE A 48 9.55 -15.81 18.36
C ILE A 48 8.71 -16.96 18.92
N ALA A 49 8.93 -18.20 18.45
CA ALA A 49 8.18 -19.37 18.89
C ALA A 49 8.66 -19.94 20.24
N ALA A 50 9.93 -19.75 20.57
CA ALA A 50 10.59 -20.23 21.79
C ALA A 50 10.65 -19.18 22.89
N GLU A 51 10.26 -17.93 22.63
CA GLU A 51 9.80 -17.07 23.72
C GLU A 51 8.65 -17.82 24.40
N PRO A 52 8.85 -18.38 25.62
CA PRO A 52 7.73 -18.92 26.36
C PRO A 52 6.74 -17.78 26.43
N THR A 53 5.48 -18.01 26.01
CA THR A 53 4.38 -17.04 26.08
C THR A 53 4.70 -16.16 27.25
N ARG A 54 5.27 -14.98 26.98
CA ARG A 54 5.85 -14.21 28.05
C ARG A 54 4.60 -14.01 28.86
N THR A 55 4.53 -14.62 30.05
CA THR A 55 3.90 -13.93 31.15
C THR A 55 4.80 -12.72 31.24
N VAL A 56 4.50 -11.74 30.36
CA VAL A 56 4.57 -10.35 30.66
C VAL A 56 3.90 -10.40 32.01
N SER A 57 4.72 -10.42 33.06
CA SER A 57 4.36 -9.69 34.26
C SER A 57 3.99 -8.36 33.66
N LEU A 58 2.69 -8.22 33.37
CA LEU A 58 2.13 -6.96 33.02
C LEU A 58 2.70 -6.10 34.12
N ASN A 59 3.52 -5.11 33.75
CA ASN A 59 3.57 -3.93 34.58
C ASN A 59 2.18 -3.27 34.43
N THR A 60 1.13 -4.00 34.87
CA THR A 60 -0.24 -3.56 35.10
C THR A 60 -0.27 -2.46 36.14
N SER A 61 0.87 -2.16 36.78
CA SER A 61 1.03 -1.04 37.68
C SER A 61 0.95 0.34 37.00
N GLN A 62 0.81 0.45 35.68
CA GLN A 62 0.81 1.76 35.01
C GLN A 62 -0.41 2.10 34.15
N THR A 63 -1.23 1.14 33.72
CA THR A 63 -2.43 1.42 32.92
C THR A 63 -3.65 0.98 33.72
N ASN A 64 -4.63 1.87 33.92
CA ASN A 64 -5.85 1.50 34.62
C ASN A 64 -6.70 0.58 33.73
N THR A 65 -6.49 -0.73 33.86
CA THR A 65 -7.08 -1.73 32.97
C THR A 65 -8.61 -1.77 33.05
N ALA A 66 -9.21 -1.38 34.17
CA ALA A 66 -10.66 -1.37 34.32
C ALA A 66 -11.33 -0.29 33.45
N GLU A 67 -10.79 0.93 33.48
CA GLU A 67 -11.32 2.06 32.70
C GLU A 67 -11.12 1.83 31.20
N LEU A 68 -9.97 1.28 30.79
CA LEU A 68 -9.73 0.92 29.38
C LEU A 68 -10.72 -0.14 28.88
N VAL A 69 -11.07 -1.14 29.71
CA VAL A 69 -12.05 -2.16 29.33
C VAL A 69 -13.44 -1.56 29.16
N GLU A 70 -13.87 -0.69 30.07
CA GLU A 70 -15.16 0.03 29.95
C GLU A 70 -15.22 0.91 28.68
N ASP A 71 -14.12 1.61 28.39
CA ASP A 71 -13.97 2.40 27.16
C ASP A 71 -13.99 1.54 25.89
N LEU A 72 -13.36 0.36 25.92
CA LEU A 72 -13.35 -0.59 24.82
C LEU A 72 -14.73 -1.20 24.57
N GLU A 73 -15.50 -1.47 25.62
CA GLU A 73 -16.90 -1.92 25.51
C GLU A 73 -17.75 -0.88 24.76
N SER A 74 -17.48 0.41 24.99
CA SER A 74 -18.16 1.52 24.28
C SER A 74 -17.76 1.66 22.81
N CYS A 75 -16.68 1.00 22.36
CA CYS A 75 -16.18 1.04 20.99
C CYS A 75 -16.15 -0.35 20.32
N ALA A 76 -16.80 -1.36 20.90
CA ALA A 76 -16.60 -2.77 20.53
C ALA A 76 -16.93 -3.07 19.06
N ASP A 77 -17.83 -2.31 18.45
CA ASP A 77 -18.21 -2.39 17.04
C ASP A 77 -17.15 -1.85 16.07
N LEU A 78 -16.25 -0.99 16.55
CA LEU A 78 -15.17 -0.39 15.77
C LEU A 78 -13.86 -1.16 15.90
N VAL A 79 -13.70 -1.97 16.96
CA VAL A 79 -12.45 -2.70 17.23
C VAL A 79 -12.26 -3.81 16.20
N GLN A 80 -11.13 -3.78 15.50
CA GLN A 80 -10.71 -4.82 14.59
C GLN A 80 -9.74 -5.81 15.25
N SER A 81 -8.77 -5.31 16.01
CA SER A 81 -7.79 -6.15 16.71
C SER A 81 -7.27 -5.46 17.97
N ILE A 82 -6.81 -6.23 18.94
CA ILE A 82 -6.18 -5.73 20.17
C ILE A 82 -4.93 -6.57 20.45
N ARG A 83 -3.81 -5.91 20.74
CA ARG A 83 -2.58 -6.58 21.19
C ARG A 83 -2.77 -7.14 22.60
N SER A 84 -2.14 -8.29 22.90
CA SER A 84 -2.31 -8.99 24.18
C SER A 84 -1.96 -8.17 25.43
N ASP A 85 -1.11 -7.14 25.28
CA ASP A 85 -0.71 -6.22 26.34
C ASP A 85 -1.57 -4.96 26.43
N LEU A 86 -2.66 -4.87 25.64
CA LEU A 86 -3.60 -3.74 25.54
C LEU A 86 -2.97 -2.40 25.14
N SER A 87 -1.71 -2.37 24.75
CA SER A 87 -1.00 -1.14 24.41
C SER A 87 -1.25 -0.65 22.99
N LEU A 88 -1.78 -1.53 22.12
CA LEU A 88 -2.14 -1.22 20.75
C LEU A 88 -3.52 -1.81 20.45
N ILE A 89 -4.42 -0.94 20.02
CA ILE A 89 -5.77 -1.28 19.56
C ILE A 89 -5.90 -0.81 18.12
N GLU A 90 -6.37 -1.68 17.24
CA GLU A 90 -6.68 -1.34 15.86
C GLU A 90 -8.19 -1.21 15.69
N PHE A 91 -8.60 -0.07 15.16
CA PHE A 91 -9.99 0.23 14.83
C PHE A 91 -10.17 0.23 13.31
N LYS A 92 -11.34 -0.23 12.88
CA LYS A 92 -11.82 -0.08 11.50
C LYS A 92 -13.04 0.80 11.51
N VAL A 93 -12.93 1.97 10.89
CA VAL A 93 -14.02 2.95 10.88
C VAL A 93 -14.45 3.25 9.46
N SER A 94 -15.76 3.33 9.24
CA SER A 94 -16.35 3.72 7.97
C SER A 94 -16.62 5.22 7.96
N ILE A 95 -15.94 5.96 7.08
CA ILE A 95 -16.12 7.41 6.91
C ILE A 95 -17.02 7.63 5.69
N PRO A 96 -18.21 8.23 5.83
CA PRO A 96 -19.12 8.42 4.71
C PRO A 96 -18.58 9.44 3.70
N PHE A 97 -18.84 9.20 2.41
CA PHE A 97 -18.62 10.21 1.38
C PHE A 97 -19.80 11.18 1.36
N PRO A 98 -19.57 12.51 1.31
CA PRO A 98 -20.65 13.45 1.07
C PRO A 98 -21.24 13.20 -0.32
N ASP A 99 -22.57 13.28 -0.41
CA ASP A 99 -23.34 13.38 -1.66
C ASP A 99 -23.27 12.20 -2.65
N GLY A 100 -23.79 11.04 -2.25
CA GLY A 100 -24.31 10.03 -3.19
C GLY A 100 -23.31 9.46 -4.20
N LEU A 101 -22.00 9.69 -4.00
CA LEU A 101 -20.95 8.98 -4.72
C LEU A 101 -21.14 7.48 -4.51
N HIS A 102 -20.84 6.71 -5.56
CA HIS A 102 -21.18 5.28 -5.66
C HIS A 102 -20.59 4.35 -4.57
N ASP A 103 -19.79 4.88 -3.63
CA ASP A 103 -19.48 4.21 -2.37
C ASP A 103 -20.07 5.03 -1.22
N ALA A 104 -20.90 4.41 -0.39
CA ALA A 104 -21.52 5.10 0.75
C ALA A 104 -20.49 5.53 1.81
N SER A 105 -19.31 4.90 1.84
CA SER A 105 -18.24 5.19 2.80
C SER A 105 -16.91 4.56 2.39
N VAL A 106 -15.81 5.06 2.96
CA VAL A 106 -14.48 4.45 2.92
C VAL A 106 -14.16 3.84 4.28
N ALA A 107 -13.68 2.59 4.29
CA ALA A 107 -13.17 1.96 5.49
C ALA A 107 -11.71 2.39 5.71
N VAL A 108 -11.41 2.89 6.90
CA VAL A 108 -10.10 3.38 7.30
C VAL A 108 -9.61 2.63 8.52
N ALA A 109 -8.35 2.18 8.48
CA ALA A 109 -7.69 1.57 9.63
C ALA A 109 -7.04 2.67 10.50
N ILE A 110 -7.31 2.60 11.80
CA ILE A 110 -6.76 3.52 12.81
C ILE A 110 -6.06 2.68 13.88
N GLN A 111 -4.79 2.95 14.12
CA GLN A 111 -4.04 2.44 15.24
C GLN A 111 -4.12 3.41 16.42
N CYS A 112 -4.42 2.87 17.59
CA CYS A 112 -4.49 3.60 18.85
C CYS A 112 -3.45 3.00 19.81
N VAL A 113 -2.43 3.77 20.15
CA VAL A 113 -1.39 3.38 21.10
C VAL A 113 -1.77 3.91 22.48
N ILE A 114 -2.13 3.00 23.38
CA ILE A 114 -2.45 3.31 24.77
C ILE A 114 -1.15 3.60 25.51
N GLN A 115 -1.06 4.81 26.07
CA GLN A 115 0.10 5.26 26.82
C GLN A 115 0.03 4.82 28.29
N PRO A 116 1.18 4.62 28.96
CA PRO A 116 1.21 4.47 30.41
C PRO A 116 0.53 5.67 31.11
N GLY A 117 -0.30 5.39 32.10
CA GLY A 117 -1.10 6.40 32.81
C GLY A 117 -2.44 6.72 32.16
N TYR A 118 -2.89 5.95 31.17
CA TYR A 118 -4.28 6.03 30.69
C TYR A 118 -5.28 5.86 31.85
N PRO A 119 -6.35 6.68 31.91
CA PRO A 119 -6.82 7.67 30.93
C PRO A 119 -6.25 9.08 31.13
N SER A 120 -5.48 9.32 32.20
CA SER A 120 -4.85 10.62 32.45
C SER A 120 -3.84 11.00 31.36
N THR A 121 -3.19 10.01 30.76
CA THR A 121 -2.37 10.19 29.55
C THR A 121 -3.18 9.87 28.30
N ALA A 122 -3.28 10.83 27.38
CA ALA A 122 -4.04 10.65 26.15
C ALA A 122 -3.43 9.55 25.24
N PRO A 123 -4.25 8.71 24.60
CA PRO A 123 -3.77 7.75 23.61
C PRO A 123 -3.29 8.44 22.33
N ILE A 124 -2.40 7.79 21.59
CA ILE A 124 -1.87 8.29 20.31
C ILE A 124 -2.59 7.59 19.17
N PHE A 125 -3.21 8.36 18.27
CA PHE A 125 -3.89 7.84 17.09
C PHE A 125 -3.01 8.00 15.84
N GLN A 126 -2.95 6.96 15.03
CA GLN A 126 -2.26 6.92 13.74
C GLN A 126 -3.16 6.24 12.71
N SER A 127 -3.08 6.67 11.45
CA SER A 127 -3.77 6.00 10.34
C SER A 127 -2.79 5.80 9.20
N PHE A 128 -2.76 4.59 8.66
CA PHE A 128 -1.91 4.24 7.51
C PHE A 128 -2.49 4.69 6.17
N ASP A 129 -3.78 5.04 6.15
CA ASP A 129 -4.53 5.45 4.97
C ASP A 129 -4.41 6.96 4.69
N VAL A 130 -3.66 7.68 5.54
CA VAL A 130 -3.41 9.11 5.43
C VAL A 130 -2.06 9.36 4.73
N PRO A 131 -1.99 10.25 3.72
CA PRO A 131 -0.72 10.65 3.11
C PRO A 131 0.27 11.18 4.16
N SER A 132 1.52 10.71 4.13
CA SER A 132 2.53 11.01 5.15
C SER A 132 2.79 12.51 5.32
N ASP A 133 2.77 13.28 4.23
CA ASP A 133 2.99 14.73 4.25
C ASP A 133 1.79 15.52 4.78
N ALA A 134 0.66 14.84 4.99
CA ALA A 134 -0.58 15.41 5.45
C ALA A 134 -1.01 14.85 6.81
N ILE A 135 -0.16 14.12 7.53
CA ILE A 135 -0.48 13.69 8.89
C ILE A 135 -0.73 14.96 9.72
N PRO A 136 -1.95 15.14 10.30
CA PRO A 136 -2.16 16.28 11.16
C PRO A 136 -1.15 16.20 12.30
N PRO A 137 -0.54 17.32 12.73
CA PRO A 137 0.24 17.28 13.96
C PRO A 137 -0.65 16.61 15.03
N PRO A 138 -0.09 15.71 15.86
CA PRO A 138 -0.86 14.95 16.83
C PRO A 138 -1.77 15.95 17.55
N SER A 139 -3.09 15.74 17.37
CA SER A 139 -4.10 16.73 17.75
C SER A 139 -3.78 17.20 19.15
N THR A 140 -3.38 18.46 19.30
CA THR A 140 -3.39 19.14 20.59
C THR A 140 -4.86 19.33 20.94
N ALA A 141 -5.47 18.22 21.35
CA ALA A 141 -6.84 18.12 21.80
C ALA A 141 -7.05 19.14 22.94
N PRO A 142 -8.29 19.63 23.12
CA PRO A 142 -8.60 20.79 23.93
C PRO A 142 -8.06 20.70 25.35
N THR A 143 -7.84 21.87 25.94
CA THR A 143 -7.14 22.22 27.19
C THR A 143 -7.58 21.49 28.47
N ASP A 144 -8.45 20.48 28.39
CA ASP A 144 -8.69 19.52 29.46
C ASP A 144 -8.90 18.07 28.91
N PRO A 145 -7.83 17.43 28.40
CA PRO A 145 -7.89 16.14 27.72
C PRO A 145 -7.92 14.93 28.66
N THR A 146 -8.14 15.10 29.97
CA THR A 146 -7.95 14.01 30.96
C THR A 146 -9.19 13.15 31.24
N LEU A 147 -10.37 13.43 30.67
CA LEU A 147 -11.60 12.72 31.03
C LEU A 147 -12.52 12.32 29.86
N ALA A 148 -12.20 12.64 28.60
CA ALA A 148 -13.04 12.20 27.49
C ALA A 148 -12.88 10.68 27.25
N PRO A 149 -14.00 9.90 27.19
CA PRO A 149 -13.98 8.48 26.86
C PRO A 149 -13.27 8.19 25.55
N LEU A 150 -12.70 6.99 25.41
CA LEU A 150 -11.95 6.59 24.22
C LEU A 150 -12.78 6.76 22.94
N TYR A 151 -14.07 6.40 22.99
CA TYR A 151 -15.02 6.57 21.90
C TYR A 151 -15.07 8.00 21.37
N CYS A 152 -15.20 8.99 22.26
CA CYS A 152 -15.26 10.41 21.87
C CYS A 152 -13.97 10.86 21.17
N ARG A 153 -12.81 10.34 21.60
CA ARG A 153 -11.52 10.64 20.97
C ARG A 153 -11.41 10.03 19.58
N ILE A 154 -11.86 8.80 19.41
CA ILE A 154 -11.92 8.14 18.09
C ILE A 154 -12.83 8.94 17.15
N VAL A 155 -14.03 9.32 17.61
CA VAL A 155 -14.96 10.14 16.82
C VAL A 155 -14.32 11.47 16.42
N SER A 156 -13.64 12.16 17.34
CA SER A 156 -12.92 13.40 17.05
C SER A 156 -11.79 13.20 16.04
N TYR A 157 -11.03 12.10 16.16
CA TYR A 157 -10.00 11.74 15.20
C TYR A 157 -10.61 11.46 13.81
N CYS A 158 -11.70 10.71 13.73
CA CYS A 158 -12.44 10.47 12.49
C CYS A 158 -12.96 11.75 11.84
N GLN A 159 -13.43 12.73 12.63
CA GLN A 159 -13.80 14.05 12.11
C GLN A 159 -12.60 14.78 11.49
N SER A 160 -11.41 14.64 12.07
CA SER A 160 -10.18 15.20 11.47
C SER A 160 -9.81 14.52 10.16
N LEU A 161 -10.14 13.22 10.00
CA LEU A 161 -9.93 12.47 8.77
C LEU A 161 -10.89 12.87 7.65
N SER A 162 -12.03 13.50 7.95
CA SER A 162 -13.01 13.95 6.95
C SER A 162 -12.42 14.87 5.87
N ARG A 163 -11.31 15.57 6.16
CA ARG A 163 -10.61 16.39 5.16
C ARG A 163 -10.00 15.59 3.99
N PHE A 164 -9.76 14.29 4.17
CA PHE A 164 -9.21 13.40 3.13
C PHE A 164 -10.30 12.77 2.26
N VAL A 165 -11.56 12.89 2.66
CA VAL A 165 -12.69 12.30 1.94
C VAL A 165 -12.73 12.69 0.46
N PRO A 166 -12.52 13.96 0.06
CA PRO A 166 -12.46 14.30 -1.36
C PRO A 166 -11.40 13.52 -2.14
N LEU A 167 -10.20 13.35 -1.55
CA LEU A 167 -9.12 12.58 -2.17
C LEU A 167 -9.52 11.11 -2.31
N TRP A 168 -9.97 10.48 -1.22
CA TRP A 168 -10.36 9.07 -1.22
C TRP A 168 -11.51 8.78 -2.20
N ALA A 169 -12.46 9.70 -2.34
CA ALA A 169 -13.52 9.63 -3.33
C ALA A 169 -12.99 9.62 -4.77
N GLU A 170 -12.03 10.49 -5.09
CA GLU A 170 -11.38 10.49 -6.41
C GLU A 170 -10.54 9.24 -6.66
N LEU A 171 -9.84 8.74 -5.65
CA LEU A 171 -9.07 7.50 -5.74
C LEU A 171 -9.98 6.29 -6.02
N ALA A 172 -11.10 6.20 -5.32
CA ALA A 172 -12.10 5.16 -5.58
C ALA A 172 -12.73 5.29 -6.97
N HIS A 173 -13.02 6.52 -7.39
CA HIS A 173 -13.54 6.79 -8.73
C HIS A 173 -12.55 6.39 -9.83
N LEU A 174 -11.27 6.73 -9.67
CA LEU A 174 -10.19 6.32 -10.57
C LEU A 174 -10.05 4.79 -10.63
N ALA A 175 -10.05 4.11 -9.48
CA ALA A 175 -9.93 2.66 -9.42
C ALA A 175 -11.06 1.91 -10.15
N ARG A 176 -12.25 2.53 -10.29
CA ARG A 176 -13.37 1.98 -11.07
C ARG A 176 -13.30 2.32 -12.55
N ASN A 177 -12.85 3.52 -12.89
CA ASN A 177 -13.00 4.09 -14.24
C ASN A 177 -11.71 4.11 -15.05
N ALA A 178 -10.60 3.67 -14.47
CA ALA A 178 -9.31 3.61 -15.13
C ALA A 178 -8.51 2.42 -14.61
N ARG A 179 -7.72 1.82 -15.49
CA ARG A 179 -6.77 0.78 -15.10
C ARG A 179 -5.55 1.43 -14.45
N LEU A 180 -5.45 1.28 -13.13
CA LEU A 180 -4.33 1.75 -12.35
C LEU A 180 -3.15 0.79 -12.48
N LEU A 181 -1.97 1.33 -12.76
CA LEU A 181 -0.72 0.61 -12.68
C LEU A 181 -0.23 0.63 -11.22
N SER A 182 0.11 -0.54 -10.71
CA SER A 182 0.51 -0.70 -9.31
C SER A 182 1.91 -0.15 -9.08
N THR A 183 2.01 0.99 -8.39
CA THR A 183 3.26 1.40 -7.73
C THR A 183 3.39 0.68 -6.38
N GLU A 184 4.63 0.52 -5.88
CA GLU A 184 4.92 -0.07 -4.57
C GLU A 184 4.00 0.48 -3.47
N PHE A 185 3.86 1.80 -3.43
CA PHE A 185 3.14 2.50 -2.39
C PHE A 185 1.60 2.42 -2.57
N ALA A 186 1.09 2.49 -3.80
CA ALA A 186 -0.35 2.47 -4.07
C ALA A 186 -0.99 1.08 -3.83
N THR A 187 -0.20 0.00 -3.82
CA THR A 187 -0.72 -1.35 -3.53
C THR A 187 -0.85 -1.63 -2.04
N THR A 188 0.13 -1.19 -1.24
CA THR A 188 0.12 -1.42 0.21
C THR A 188 -0.74 -0.40 0.95
N ARG A 189 -0.86 0.82 0.42
CA ARG A 189 -1.61 1.92 1.03
C ARG A 189 -2.37 2.72 -0.03
N PRO A 190 -3.42 2.12 -0.63
CA PRO A 190 -4.13 2.70 -1.78
C PRO A 190 -4.82 4.02 -1.45
N LEU A 191 -5.09 4.30 -0.17
CA LEU A 191 -5.72 5.56 0.26
C LEU A 191 -4.71 6.66 0.61
N ALA A 192 -3.49 6.30 1.00
CA ALA A 192 -2.43 7.24 1.36
C ALA A 192 -1.58 7.70 0.17
N ALA A 193 -1.52 6.91 -0.89
CA ALA A 193 -0.76 7.27 -2.07
C ALA A 193 -1.42 8.48 -2.76
N THR A 194 -0.70 9.57 -2.97
CA THR A 194 -1.16 10.73 -3.75
C THR A 194 -0.75 10.67 -5.22
N TRP A 195 0.22 9.82 -5.55
CA TRP A 195 0.67 9.58 -6.92
C TRP A 195 -0.03 8.35 -7.52
N ARG A 196 -0.60 8.49 -8.72
CA ARG A 196 -1.22 7.38 -9.47
C ARG A 196 -0.55 7.23 -10.82
N SER A 197 -0.23 5.98 -11.16
CA SER A 197 0.12 5.60 -12.53
C SER A 197 -1.12 5.00 -13.18
N ILE A 198 -1.50 5.51 -14.35
CA ILE A 198 -2.76 5.18 -15.04
C ILE A 198 -2.42 4.69 -16.45
N ASP A 199 -2.86 3.48 -16.80
CA ASP A 199 -2.72 2.94 -18.16
C ASP A 199 -3.50 3.82 -19.14
N LEU A 200 -2.85 4.24 -20.24
CA LEU A 200 -3.48 4.97 -21.34
C LEU A 200 -3.77 4.06 -22.55
N GLY A 201 -3.39 2.78 -22.47
CA GLY A 201 -3.39 1.83 -23.56
C GLY A 201 -2.13 1.95 -24.43
N GLU A 202 -1.95 1.02 -25.36
CA GLU A 202 -0.88 1.07 -26.38
C GLU A 202 0.53 1.29 -25.79
N TYR A 203 0.80 0.64 -24.64
CA TYR A 203 2.09 0.71 -23.96
C TYR A 203 2.46 2.14 -23.49
N ALA A 204 1.46 2.97 -23.18
CA ALA A 204 1.66 4.28 -22.58
C ALA A 204 0.94 4.40 -21.23
N HIS A 205 1.50 5.18 -20.32
CA HIS A 205 0.89 5.46 -19.03
C HIS A 205 1.11 6.90 -18.57
N LEU A 206 0.25 7.35 -17.67
CA LEU A 206 0.25 8.68 -17.06
C LEU A 206 0.62 8.56 -15.59
N GLU A 207 1.64 9.28 -15.16
CA GLU A 207 1.88 9.53 -13.73
C GLU A 207 1.23 10.85 -13.33
N LEU A 208 0.35 10.77 -12.33
CA LEU A 208 -0.54 11.83 -11.89
C LEU A 208 -0.42 12.06 -10.39
N PRO A 209 0.08 13.23 -9.94
CA PRO A 209 -0.05 13.65 -8.55
C PRO A 209 -1.43 14.22 -8.27
N LEU A 210 -2.02 13.81 -7.15
CA LEU A 210 -3.28 14.33 -6.63
C LEU A 210 -3.03 15.13 -5.36
N SER A 211 -3.60 16.33 -5.30
CA SER A 211 -3.58 17.13 -4.09
C SER A 211 -4.50 16.53 -3.03
N VAL A 212 -4.04 16.55 -1.79
CA VAL A 212 -4.83 16.13 -0.63
C VAL A 212 -6.02 17.06 -0.39
N THR A 213 -5.81 18.37 -0.58
CA THR A 213 -6.80 19.41 -0.28
C THR A 213 -7.71 19.73 -1.45
N ASP A 214 -7.25 19.50 -2.68
CA ASP A 214 -7.97 19.77 -3.91
C ASP A 214 -7.64 18.74 -5.00
N PRO A 215 -8.12 17.49 -4.87
CA PRO A 215 -7.74 16.39 -5.76
C PRO A 215 -8.20 16.59 -7.22
N ARG A 216 -9.20 17.46 -7.45
CA ARG A 216 -9.68 17.83 -8.79
C ARG A 216 -9.05 19.12 -9.31
N GLY A 217 -8.16 19.75 -8.53
CA GLY A 217 -7.48 20.98 -8.90
C GLY A 217 -6.46 20.79 -10.02
N SER A 218 -6.22 21.84 -10.80
CA SER A 218 -5.25 21.82 -11.90
C SER A 218 -3.85 22.30 -11.53
N ALA A 219 -3.65 22.81 -10.31
CA ALA A 219 -2.42 23.49 -9.90
C ALA A 219 -1.16 22.62 -10.01
N LEU A 220 -1.28 21.31 -9.77
CA LEU A 220 -0.16 20.36 -9.86
C LEU A 220 0.00 19.74 -11.25
N LEU A 221 -0.96 19.95 -12.16
CA LEU A 221 -1.10 19.10 -13.35
C LEU A 221 -0.24 19.51 -14.53
N ARG A 222 0.13 20.78 -14.64
CA ARG A 222 0.92 21.25 -15.78
C ARG A 222 2.38 20.83 -15.68
N ASP A 223 2.94 20.88 -14.47
CA ASP A 223 4.38 20.78 -14.28
C ASP A 223 4.83 19.41 -13.75
N TYR A 224 3.93 18.65 -13.12
CA TYR A 224 4.28 17.38 -12.47
C TYR A 224 3.73 16.14 -13.15
N VAL A 225 2.82 16.30 -14.12
CA VAL A 225 2.27 15.15 -14.85
C VAL A 225 3.24 14.69 -15.92
N GLN A 226 3.48 13.38 -15.95
CA GLN A 226 4.40 12.76 -16.87
C GLN A 226 3.69 11.66 -17.66
N ILE A 227 3.90 11.63 -18.97
CA ILE A 227 3.39 10.58 -19.85
C ILE A 227 4.59 9.79 -20.37
N PHE A 228 4.57 8.50 -20.06
CA PHE A 228 5.59 7.53 -20.44
C PHE A 228 5.04 6.58 -21.49
N GLY A 229 5.95 5.98 -22.26
CA GLY A 229 5.64 5.04 -23.33
C GLY A 229 6.49 5.28 -24.58
N ASN A 230 6.24 4.49 -25.62
CA ASN A 230 6.89 4.66 -26.92
C ASN A 230 6.63 6.08 -27.46
N GLU A 231 7.66 6.77 -27.97
CA GLU A 231 7.54 8.17 -28.40
C GLU A 231 6.50 8.39 -29.51
N THR A 232 6.26 7.39 -30.36
CA THR A 232 5.22 7.46 -31.39
C THR A 232 3.80 7.55 -30.82
N ILE A 233 3.59 7.05 -29.59
CA ILE A 233 2.31 7.07 -28.87
C ILE A 233 2.32 8.18 -27.80
N ALA A 234 3.34 8.20 -26.94
CA ALA A 234 3.46 9.12 -25.81
C ALA A 234 3.68 10.57 -26.27
N GLY A 235 4.45 10.81 -27.34
CA GLY A 235 4.73 12.15 -27.87
C GLY A 235 3.45 12.93 -28.20
N PRO A 236 2.55 12.40 -29.06
CA PRO A 236 1.25 13.02 -29.32
C PRO A 236 0.39 13.24 -28.06
N LEU A 237 0.42 12.30 -27.10
CA LEU A 237 -0.33 12.44 -25.85
C LEU A 237 0.21 13.57 -24.97
N ARG A 238 1.53 13.76 -24.90
CA ARG A 238 2.15 14.91 -24.22
C ARG A 238 1.76 16.23 -24.86
N VAL A 239 1.75 16.31 -26.19
CA VAL A 239 1.31 17.51 -26.93
C VAL A 239 -0.16 17.82 -26.62
N LYS A 240 -1.04 16.81 -26.64
CA LYS A 240 -2.46 16.98 -26.27
C LYS A 240 -2.61 17.44 -24.82
N TRP A 241 -1.88 16.83 -23.89
CA TRP A 241 -1.91 17.22 -22.48
C TRP A 241 -1.55 18.70 -22.31
N GLN A 242 -0.42 19.13 -22.87
CA GLN A 242 0.05 20.51 -22.79
C GLN A 242 -0.92 21.52 -23.42
N ALA A 243 -1.54 21.17 -24.55
CA ALA A 243 -2.49 22.03 -25.25
C ALA A 243 -3.84 22.15 -24.53
N ASN A 244 -4.33 21.05 -23.94
CA ASN A 244 -5.71 20.94 -23.49
C ASN A 244 -5.89 21.08 -21.97
N VAL A 245 -4.88 20.79 -21.15
CA VAL A 245 -5.05 20.72 -19.69
C VAL A 245 -5.62 22.02 -19.09
N SER A 246 -5.18 23.18 -19.55
CA SER A 246 -5.66 24.47 -19.00
C SER A 246 -7.08 24.84 -19.43
N THR A 247 -7.59 24.29 -20.54
CA THR A 247 -8.89 24.67 -21.11
C THR A 247 -9.97 23.63 -20.82
N LYS A 248 -9.60 22.35 -20.83
CA LYS A 248 -10.52 21.22 -20.69
C LYS A 248 -10.61 20.67 -19.27
N TRP A 249 -9.59 20.83 -18.43
CA TRP A 249 -9.67 20.39 -17.04
C TRP A 249 -10.65 21.27 -16.26
N LYS A 250 -11.65 20.65 -15.61
CA LYS A 250 -12.67 21.32 -14.80
C LYS A 250 -12.68 20.75 -13.38
N SER A 251 -12.63 21.63 -12.38
CA SER A 251 -12.60 21.23 -10.96
C SER A 251 -13.89 20.59 -10.45
N ASN A 252 -15.00 20.76 -11.17
CA ASN A 252 -16.28 20.13 -10.85
C ASN A 252 -16.49 18.78 -11.54
N VAL A 253 -15.50 18.29 -12.29
CA VAL A 253 -15.51 17.01 -13.02
C VAL A 253 -14.52 16.05 -12.35
N SER A 254 -14.79 14.76 -12.38
CA SER A 254 -13.89 13.78 -11.78
C SER A 254 -12.53 13.76 -12.48
N VAL A 255 -11.49 13.29 -11.78
CA VAL A 255 -10.13 13.19 -12.33
C VAL A 255 -10.11 12.31 -13.58
N ALA A 256 -10.79 11.15 -13.55
CA ALA A 256 -10.84 10.22 -14.67
C ALA A 256 -11.47 10.85 -15.93
N GLU A 257 -12.58 11.56 -15.76
CA GLU A 257 -13.27 12.25 -16.87
C GLU A 257 -12.45 13.41 -17.42
N ASN A 258 -11.77 14.16 -16.55
CA ASN A 258 -10.85 15.22 -16.97
C ASN A 258 -9.69 14.67 -17.81
N ILE A 259 -9.09 13.54 -17.42
CA ILE A 259 -8.02 12.90 -18.21
C ILE A 259 -8.55 12.53 -19.59
N LYS A 260 -9.74 11.92 -19.68
CA LYS A 260 -10.38 11.58 -20.96
C LYS A 260 -10.60 12.81 -21.83
N ALA A 261 -11.10 13.90 -21.24
CA ALA A 261 -11.36 15.15 -21.96
C ALA A 261 -10.07 15.80 -22.48
N VAL A 262 -9.01 15.82 -21.67
CA VAL A 262 -7.71 16.42 -22.01
C VAL A 262 -7.00 15.62 -23.09
N LEU A 263 -6.92 14.29 -22.95
CA LEU A 263 -6.28 13.40 -23.92
C LEU A 263 -7.15 13.10 -25.14
N GLU A 264 -8.44 13.42 -25.06
CA GLU A 264 -9.46 13.10 -26.07
C GLU A 264 -9.48 11.61 -26.41
N ARG A 265 -9.42 10.78 -25.37
CA ARG A 265 -9.33 9.33 -25.48
C ARG A 265 -9.97 8.67 -24.27
N ASP A 266 -10.58 7.51 -24.49
CA ASP A 266 -11.06 6.67 -23.40
C ASP A 266 -9.91 5.97 -22.66
N LEU A 267 -10.04 5.90 -21.33
CA LEU A 267 -9.12 5.16 -20.48
C LEU A 267 -9.46 3.67 -20.51
N PRO A 268 -8.46 2.77 -20.62
CA PRO A 268 -8.65 1.36 -20.39
C PRO A 268 -9.33 1.13 -19.04
N LEU A 269 -10.37 0.30 -19.04
CA LEU A 269 -11.05 -0.08 -17.81
C LEU A 269 -10.24 -1.12 -17.02
N PRO A 270 -10.42 -1.18 -15.68
CA PRO A 270 -9.89 -2.26 -14.88
C PRO A 270 -10.27 -3.62 -15.47
N PRO A 271 -9.39 -4.64 -15.43
CA PRO A 271 -9.78 -5.98 -15.83
C PRO A 271 -10.92 -6.45 -14.91
N HIS A 272 -12.13 -6.56 -15.44
CA HIS A 272 -13.25 -7.15 -14.71
C HIS A 272 -12.95 -8.64 -14.55
N GLY A 273 -12.56 -9.04 -13.34
CA GLY A 273 -12.42 -10.45 -13.00
C GLY A 273 -13.78 -11.11 -12.94
N GLN A 274 -14.34 -11.53 -14.09
CA GLN A 274 -15.16 -12.74 -14.22
C GLN A 274 -15.69 -13.02 -15.63
N ASP A 275 -15.71 -12.07 -16.56
CA ASP A 275 -16.12 -12.34 -17.94
C ASP A 275 -14.91 -12.28 -18.86
N GLY A 276 -14.59 -13.43 -19.47
CA GLY A 276 -13.40 -13.68 -20.28
C GLY A 276 -13.10 -12.52 -21.23
N LEU A 277 -12.15 -11.67 -20.83
CA LEU A 277 -11.57 -10.69 -21.70
C LEU A 277 -10.65 -11.41 -22.68
N ASP A 278 -11.01 -11.31 -23.96
CA ASP A 278 -10.09 -11.26 -25.09
C ASP A 278 -9.05 -10.16 -24.83
N VAL A 279 -8.14 -10.40 -23.90
CA VAL A 279 -6.84 -9.76 -23.90
C VAL A 279 -6.25 -10.25 -25.22
N LYS A 280 -6.31 -9.43 -26.27
CA LYS A 280 -5.57 -9.68 -27.51
C LYS A 280 -4.18 -10.07 -27.07
N ALA A 281 -3.89 -11.36 -27.22
CA ALA A 281 -2.55 -11.89 -27.07
C ALA A 281 -1.64 -10.92 -27.84
N ASN A 282 -0.62 -10.39 -27.17
CA ASN A 282 0.46 -9.72 -27.88
C ASN A 282 0.79 -10.61 -29.08
N SER A 283 0.74 -10.05 -30.29
CA SER A 283 1.32 -10.73 -31.45
C SER A 283 2.70 -11.20 -31.03
N ASP A 284 3.13 -12.39 -31.48
CA ASP A 284 4.37 -13.01 -31.00
C ASP A 284 5.63 -12.11 -31.17
N ASP A 285 5.52 -10.98 -31.88
CA ASP A 285 6.52 -9.94 -32.08
C ASP A 285 6.64 -8.86 -30.97
N ASP A 286 5.61 -8.61 -30.13
CA ASP A 286 5.70 -7.55 -29.11
C ASP A 286 6.39 -8.09 -27.84
N GLN A 287 7.70 -7.83 -27.72
CA GLN A 287 8.53 -8.23 -26.58
C GLN A 287 8.41 -7.28 -25.37
N VAL A 288 7.22 -6.82 -25.02
CA VAL A 288 7.04 -5.84 -23.93
C VAL A 288 6.51 -6.51 -22.66
N CYS A 289 7.04 -6.13 -21.49
CA CYS A 289 6.57 -6.61 -20.20
C CYS A 289 5.18 -6.06 -19.90
N ALA A 290 4.22 -6.94 -19.61
CA ALA A 290 2.84 -6.56 -19.33
C ALA A 290 2.61 -6.00 -17.91
N ILE A 291 3.67 -5.77 -17.13
CA ILE A 291 3.62 -5.08 -15.84
C ILE A 291 4.23 -3.67 -15.95
N CYS A 292 5.47 -3.56 -16.42
CA CYS A 292 6.16 -2.26 -16.49
C CYS A 292 6.11 -1.59 -17.87
N TYR A 293 5.64 -2.29 -18.90
CA TYR A 293 5.59 -1.82 -20.30
C TYR A 293 6.96 -1.48 -20.91
N GLU A 294 8.05 -1.92 -20.30
CA GLU A 294 9.40 -1.85 -20.86
C GLU A 294 9.71 -3.06 -21.73
N ASP A 295 10.63 -2.88 -22.68
CA ASP A 295 11.13 -3.95 -23.54
C ASP A 295 11.77 -5.07 -22.68
N ILE A 296 11.49 -6.31 -23.06
CA ILE A 296 12.10 -7.51 -22.49
C ILE A 296 13.46 -7.77 -23.18
N GLY A 297 13.82 -6.95 -24.16
CA GLY A 297 15.08 -6.94 -24.90
C GLY A 297 16.36 -6.95 -24.05
N ASP A 298 17.09 -8.06 -24.20
CA ASP A 298 18.54 -8.27 -24.15
C ASP A 298 19.36 -8.00 -22.87
N ILE A 299 18.76 -7.56 -21.75
CA ILE A 299 19.53 -7.33 -20.51
C ILE A 299 19.14 -8.32 -19.41
N SER A 300 19.67 -9.55 -19.47
CA SER A 300 19.89 -10.47 -18.33
C SER A 300 18.72 -10.87 -17.41
N LEU A 301 17.51 -10.33 -17.59
CA LEU A 301 16.35 -10.60 -16.73
C LEU A 301 15.59 -11.81 -17.26
N ALA A 302 15.40 -12.82 -16.42
CA ALA A 302 14.64 -14.00 -16.78
C ALA A 302 13.23 -13.62 -17.27
N LYS A 303 12.85 -14.17 -18.43
CA LYS A 303 11.57 -13.93 -19.11
C LYS A 303 10.54 -14.97 -18.70
N ILE A 304 9.37 -14.52 -18.24
CA ILE A 304 8.22 -15.41 -18.00
C ILE A 304 7.14 -15.12 -19.04
N LYS A 305 6.76 -16.14 -19.81
CA LYS A 305 5.66 -16.07 -20.78
C LYS A 305 4.46 -16.86 -20.27
N CYS A 306 3.30 -16.23 -20.23
CA CYS A 306 2.04 -16.87 -19.89
C CYS A 306 1.42 -17.58 -21.11
N SER A 307 0.53 -18.53 -20.85
CA SER A 307 -0.37 -19.12 -21.86
C SER A 307 -1.25 -18.09 -22.57
N CYS A 308 -1.61 -16.98 -21.92
CA CYS A 308 -2.30 -15.84 -22.54
C CYS A 308 -1.39 -14.98 -23.43
N LYS A 309 -0.19 -15.47 -23.76
CA LYS A 309 0.84 -14.84 -24.61
C LYS A 309 1.50 -13.59 -24.03
N GLN A 310 1.03 -13.12 -22.88
CA GLN A 310 1.64 -12.01 -22.15
C GLN A 310 3.00 -12.40 -21.58
N GLN A 311 3.90 -11.42 -21.55
CA GLN A 311 5.30 -11.60 -21.15
C GLN A 311 5.61 -10.67 -19.98
N TYR A 312 6.52 -11.10 -19.12
CA TYR A 312 6.87 -10.36 -17.90
C TYR A 312 8.37 -10.47 -17.63
N HIS A 313 8.97 -9.41 -17.10
CA HIS A 313 10.23 -9.55 -16.38
C HIS A 313 10.00 -10.36 -15.10
N LEU A 314 10.90 -11.29 -14.78
CA LEU A 314 10.86 -12.06 -13.53
C LEU A 314 10.75 -11.13 -12.31
N GLN A 315 11.56 -10.08 -12.26
CA GLN A 315 11.57 -9.12 -11.16
C GLN A 315 10.23 -8.41 -10.98
N CYS A 316 9.54 -8.07 -12.07
CA CYS A 316 8.20 -7.47 -12.01
C CYS A 316 7.17 -8.44 -11.40
N LEU A 317 7.25 -9.73 -11.77
CA LEU A 317 6.38 -10.76 -11.20
C LEU A 317 6.71 -11.04 -9.74
N GLU A 318 7.98 -11.23 -9.40
CA GLU A 318 8.42 -11.47 -8.02
C GLU A 318 8.01 -10.33 -7.10
N SER A 319 8.26 -9.08 -7.52
CA SER A 319 7.80 -7.88 -6.81
C SER A 319 6.30 -7.89 -6.60
N MET A 320 5.52 -8.28 -7.61
CA MET A 320 4.07 -8.38 -7.49
C MET A 320 3.62 -9.47 -6.50
N TYR A 321 4.20 -10.67 -6.54
CA TYR A 321 3.74 -11.79 -5.71
C TYR A 321 4.22 -11.73 -4.25
N VAL A 322 5.41 -11.20 -4.00
CA VAL A 322 5.88 -10.90 -2.63
C VAL A 322 4.88 -9.95 -1.96
N ARG A 323 4.34 -8.97 -2.69
CA ARG A 323 3.35 -8.01 -2.19
C ARG A 323 1.96 -8.60 -1.95
N GLN A 324 1.60 -9.69 -2.61
CA GLN A 324 0.29 -10.35 -2.45
C GLN A 324 0.29 -11.48 -1.40
N MET A 325 1.42 -11.71 -0.71
CA MET A 325 1.63 -12.89 0.15
C MET A 325 1.33 -14.23 -0.57
N ALA A 326 1.35 -14.25 -1.90
CA ALA A 326 0.95 -15.40 -2.72
C ALA A 326 2.08 -16.42 -2.92
N MET A 327 3.24 -16.21 -2.29
CA MET A 327 4.46 -16.98 -2.51
C MET A 327 4.95 -17.70 -1.25
N VAL A 328 4.22 -18.70 -0.76
CA VAL A 328 4.87 -19.86 -0.09
C VAL A 328 4.02 -21.12 -0.27
N VAL A 329 4.33 -21.91 -1.31
CA VAL A 329 4.10 -23.37 -1.25
C VAL A 329 5.48 -24.01 -1.40
N ILE A 330 5.85 -24.80 -0.40
CA ILE A 330 7.20 -25.33 -0.16
C ILE A 330 7.87 -25.82 -1.46
N GLY A 331 8.98 -25.18 -1.83
CA GLY A 331 9.91 -25.63 -2.87
C GLY A 331 9.60 -25.26 -4.32
N LYS A 332 8.45 -24.62 -4.62
CA LYS A 332 8.15 -24.10 -5.97
C LYS A 332 7.44 -22.74 -5.87
N ARG A 333 8.06 -21.69 -6.39
CA ARG A 333 7.39 -20.39 -6.60
C ARG A 333 6.38 -20.55 -7.75
N THR A 334 5.12 -20.85 -7.42
CA THR A 334 4.03 -20.84 -8.40
C THR A 334 3.15 -19.63 -8.14
N GLY A 335 3.09 -18.70 -9.09
CA GLY A 335 2.18 -17.56 -9.04
C GLY A 335 0.99 -17.75 -9.98
N LYS A 336 0.08 -16.77 -10.04
CA LYS A 336 -0.99 -16.71 -11.06
C LYS A 336 -0.83 -15.47 -11.91
N CYS A 337 -0.93 -15.64 -13.23
CA CYS A 337 -0.87 -14.55 -14.19
C CYS A 337 -1.79 -13.40 -13.78
N PRO A 338 -1.29 -12.15 -13.66
CA PRO A 338 -2.09 -11.02 -13.24
C PRO A 338 -3.28 -10.73 -14.18
N LEU A 339 -3.17 -11.17 -15.44
CA LEU A 339 -4.15 -10.87 -16.48
C LEU A 339 -5.19 -11.99 -16.69
N CYS A 340 -4.77 -13.26 -16.67
CA CYS A 340 -5.69 -14.39 -16.93
C CYS A 340 -5.87 -15.34 -15.74
N ASN A 341 -5.21 -15.06 -14.61
CA ASN A 341 -5.27 -15.84 -13.37
C ASN A 341 -4.84 -17.33 -13.50
N VAL A 342 -4.23 -17.71 -14.63
CA VAL A 342 -3.66 -19.04 -14.88
C VAL A 342 -2.33 -19.19 -14.13
N PRO A 343 -2.00 -20.37 -13.56
CA PRO A 343 -0.71 -20.60 -12.91
C PRO A 343 0.49 -20.27 -13.79
N LEU A 344 1.44 -19.52 -13.25
CA LEU A 344 2.73 -19.19 -13.85
C LEU A 344 3.86 -19.91 -13.12
N PRO A 345 4.70 -20.69 -13.83
CA PRO A 345 5.93 -21.21 -13.26
C PRO A 345 6.94 -20.06 -13.13
N ILE A 346 7.41 -19.81 -11.92
CA ILE A 346 8.38 -18.75 -11.64
C ILE A 346 9.68 -19.47 -11.24
N PRO A 347 10.77 -19.30 -12.01
CA PRO A 347 12.07 -19.84 -11.63
C PRO A 347 12.43 -19.39 -10.22
N ALA A 348 12.99 -20.28 -9.41
CA ALA A 348 13.68 -19.83 -8.20
C ALA A 348 14.92 -19.05 -8.66
N SER A 349 15.04 -17.80 -8.20
CA SER A 349 16.23 -16.96 -8.37
C SER A 349 17.44 -17.60 -7.71
#